data_AF-A0A9E1SPN9-F1
#
_entry.id   AF-A0A9E1SPN9-F1
#
_cell.length_a   1.000
_cell.length_b   1.000
_cell.length_c   1.000
_cell.angle_alpha   90.00
_cell.angle_beta   90.00
_cell.angle_gamma   90.00
#
_symmetry.space_group_name_H-M   'P 1'
#
loop_
_entity.id
_entity.type
_entity.pdbx_description
1 polymer ?
#
loop_
_entity_poly.entity_id
_entity_poly.type
_entity_poly.pdbx_seq_one_letter_code
_entity_poly.pdbx_strand_id
1 'polypeptide(L)'
;MKHNFKIAALIMAISSSAFADDATTDKWIEEFQPSSLSKGEQKTEINWFIKAAEPYKGMEIKVVSETIATHEYESKTLAAAFTELTGIKVTHDLIGEGDVVEKLQTQMQSGENIYDAYINDSDLIGTHWRYQQARNLTDFMSGVGKDVTNPGLDLDDFIGTSFTTGPDGKL
;
A
#
# COMPACT_ATOMS: atom_id res chain seq x y z
N MET A 1 23.40 -5.24 -62.67
CA MET A 1 22.53 -5.55 -61.51
C MET A 1 22.60 -4.39 -60.53
N LYS A 2 21.54 -3.59 -60.42
CA LYS A 2 21.43 -2.49 -59.45
C LYS A 2 20.78 -3.06 -58.19
N HIS A 3 21.51 -3.12 -57.08
CA HIS A 3 20.95 -3.47 -55.77
C HIS A 3 20.59 -2.19 -55.01
N ASN A 4 19.29 -1.93 -54.87
CA ASN A 4 18.76 -0.88 -53.99
C ASN A 4 18.68 -1.42 -52.56
N PHE A 5 19.51 -0.89 -51.66
CA PHE A 5 19.39 -1.13 -50.22
C PHE A 5 18.24 -0.24 -49.68
N LYS A 6 17.16 -0.87 -49.20
CA LYS A 6 16.12 -0.17 -48.42
C LYS A 6 16.50 -0.25 -46.94
N ILE A 7 16.90 0.87 -46.35
CA ILE A 7 17.06 1.01 -44.91
C ILE A 7 15.65 1.18 -44.34
N ALA A 8 15.18 0.19 -43.56
CA ALA A 8 13.97 0.30 -42.77
C ALA A 8 14.33 1.03 -41.46
N ALA A 9 13.78 2.24 -41.28
CA ALA A 9 13.88 2.97 -40.04
C ALA A 9 12.96 2.34 -39.00
N LEU A 10 13.52 1.82 -37.92
CA LEU A 10 12.80 1.34 -36.75
C LEU A 10 12.40 2.56 -35.91
N ILE A 11 11.11 2.93 -35.95
CA ILE A 11 10.55 3.96 -35.08
C ILE A 11 10.44 3.35 -33.68
N MET A 12 11.33 3.75 -32.77
CA MET A 12 11.16 3.53 -31.34
C MET A 12 9.95 4.34 -30.89
N ALA A 13 8.84 3.66 -30.63
CA ALA A 13 7.71 4.25 -29.93
C ALA A 13 8.18 4.59 -28.51
N ILE A 14 8.41 5.87 -28.24
CA ILE A 14 8.51 6.37 -26.88
C ILE A 14 7.08 6.25 -26.33
N SER A 15 6.84 5.22 -25.53
CA SER A 15 5.64 5.10 -24.72
C SER A 15 5.63 6.28 -23.76
N SER A 16 4.94 7.36 -24.12
CA SER A 16 4.54 8.37 -23.16
C SER A 16 3.62 7.67 -22.17
N SER A 17 4.18 7.26 -21.03
CA SER A 17 3.41 6.85 -19.87
C SER A 17 2.34 7.92 -19.68
N ALA A 18 1.08 7.54 -19.84
CA ALA A 18 -0.01 8.44 -19.53
C ALA A 18 0.14 8.78 -18.05
N PHE A 19 0.57 10.01 -17.76
CA PHE A 19 0.53 10.55 -16.42
C PHE A 19 -0.93 10.43 -15.98
N ALA A 20 -1.15 9.77 -14.85
CA ALA A 20 -2.46 9.76 -14.23
C ALA A 20 -2.95 11.21 -14.12
N ASP A 21 -4.24 11.42 -14.40
CA ASP A 21 -4.83 12.75 -14.57
C ASP A 21 -4.23 13.76 -13.59
N ASP A 22 -3.41 14.69 -14.10
CA ASP A 22 -2.62 15.62 -13.30
C ASP A 22 -3.51 16.34 -12.28
N ALA A 23 -4.78 16.60 -12.65
CA ALA A 23 -5.77 17.21 -11.77
C ALA A 23 -6.14 16.36 -10.55
N THR A 24 -6.31 15.04 -10.69
CA THR A 24 -6.60 14.14 -9.56
C THR A 24 -5.39 14.04 -8.63
N THR A 25 -4.19 13.93 -9.20
CA THR A 25 -2.94 13.87 -8.41
C THR A 25 -2.74 15.17 -7.64
N ASP A 26 -2.84 16.32 -8.32
CA ASP A 26 -2.63 17.63 -7.70
C ASP A 26 -3.68 17.90 -6.61
N LYS A 27 -4.94 17.48 -6.80
CA LYS A 27 -5.99 17.55 -5.76
C LYS A 27 -5.58 16.84 -4.47
N TRP A 28 -5.08 15.62 -4.57
CA TRP A 28 -4.69 14.83 -3.39
C TRP A 28 -3.40 15.36 -2.74
N ILE A 29 -2.47 15.93 -3.53
CA ILE A 29 -1.28 16.60 -2.98
C ILE A 29 -1.68 17.79 -2.08
N GLU A 30 -2.74 18.53 -2.42
CA GLU A 30 -3.23 19.62 -1.55
C GLU A 30 -3.84 19.09 -0.24
N GLU A 31 -4.51 17.93 -0.27
CA GLU A 31 -5.06 17.27 0.93
C GLU A 31 -3.95 16.76 1.86
N PHE A 32 -2.84 16.26 1.30
CA PHE A 32 -1.73 15.65 2.06
C PHE A 32 -0.74 16.68 2.63
N GLN A 33 -1.22 17.87 2.96
CA GLN A 33 -0.41 18.91 3.62
C GLN A 33 -0.70 19.01 5.12
N PRO A 34 0.32 19.25 5.96
CA PRO A 34 1.74 19.46 5.60
C PRO A 34 2.48 18.15 5.30
N SER A 35 3.49 18.22 4.42
CA SER A 35 4.36 17.08 4.07
C SER A 35 5.84 17.40 4.25
N SER A 36 6.65 16.39 4.58
CA SER A 36 8.12 16.46 4.52
C SER A 36 8.64 16.49 3.08
N LEU A 37 7.85 15.98 2.13
CA LEU A 37 8.17 15.95 0.71
C LEU A 37 7.68 17.24 0.02
N SER A 38 8.50 17.77 -0.90
CA SER A 38 8.04 18.81 -1.81
C SER A 38 6.89 18.30 -2.69
N LYS A 39 6.08 19.20 -3.27
CA LYS A 39 4.99 18.80 -4.19
C LYS A 39 5.49 17.97 -5.38
N GLY A 40 6.70 18.23 -5.87
CA GLY A 40 7.31 17.46 -6.96
C GLY A 40 7.69 16.04 -6.54
N GLU A 41 8.18 15.86 -5.31
CA GLU A 41 8.49 14.55 -4.73
C GLU A 41 7.20 13.77 -4.44
N GLN A 42 6.18 14.42 -3.87
CA GLN A 42 4.85 13.81 -3.67
C GLN A 42 4.25 13.33 -5.00
N LYS A 43 4.33 14.15 -6.05
CA LYS A 43 3.87 13.75 -7.39
C LYS A 43 4.65 12.55 -7.95
N THR A 44 5.95 12.48 -7.68
CA THR A 44 6.77 11.35 -8.10
C THR A 44 6.34 10.07 -7.37
N GLU A 45 6.12 10.16 -6.05
CA GLU A 45 5.68 9.04 -5.22
C GLU A 45 4.27 8.57 -5.57
N ILE A 46 3.31 9.49 -5.74
CA ILE A 46 1.95 9.15 -6.15
C ILE A 46 1.94 8.45 -7.52
N ASN A 47 2.73 8.94 -8.49
CA ASN A 47 2.87 8.26 -9.78
C ASN A 47 3.48 6.85 -9.63
N TRP A 48 4.36 6.63 -8.66
CA TRP A 48 4.86 5.30 -8.33
C TRP A 48 3.75 4.39 -7.82
N PHE A 49 2.90 4.85 -6.88
CA PHE A 49 1.75 4.07 -6.39
C PHE A 49 0.80 3.68 -7.52
N ILE A 50 0.46 4.63 -8.39
CA ILE A 50 -0.47 4.38 -9.51
C ILE A 50 0.09 3.33 -10.46
N LYS A 51 1.38 3.42 -10.78
CA LYS A 51 2.07 2.47 -11.66
C LYS A 51 2.18 1.08 -11.03
N ALA A 52 2.60 1.01 -9.76
CA ALA A 52 2.71 -0.26 -9.03
C ALA A 52 1.36 -0.96 -8.90
N ALA A 53 0.27 -0.20 -8.85
CA ALA A 53 -1.08 -0.72 -8.73
C ALA A 53 -1.73 -1.19 -10.05
N GLU A 54 -1.12 -0.93 -11.21
CA GLU A 54 -1.70 -1.28 -12.53
C GLU A 54 -2.19 -2.75 -12.63
N PRO A 55 -1.46 -3.76 -12.15
CA PRO A 55 -1.90 -5.16 -12.22
C PRO A 55 -3.12 -5.49 -11.36
N TYR A 56 -3.45 -4.62 -10.41
CA TYR A 56 -4.46 -4.85 -9.37
C TYR A 56 -5.71 -3.99 -9.55
N LYS A 57 -5.81 -3.23 -10.64
CA LYS A 57 -7.00 -2.43 -10.96
C LYS A 57 -8.27 -3.28 -10.92
N GLY A 58 -9.29 -2.81 -10.21
CA GLY A 58 -10.55 -3.51 -10.01
C GLY A 58 -10.53 -4.57 -8.89
N MET A 59 -9.39 -4.80 -8.24
CA MET A 59 -9.33 -5.57 -6.99
C MET A 59 -10.16 -4.87 -5.91
N GLU A 60 -10.79 -5.66 -5.05
CA GLU A 60 -11.49 -5.18 -3.87
C GLU A 60 -10.75 -5.70 -2.64
N ILE A 61 -10.42 -4.82 -1.72
CA ILE A 61 -9.77 -5.15 -0.45
C ILE A 61 -10.63 -4.68 0.71
N LYS A 62 -10.72 -5.51 1.75
CA LYS A 62 -11.44 -5.20 2.97
C LYS A 62 -10.47 -5.06 4.14
N VAL A 63 -10.48 -3.90 4.77
CA VAL A 63 -9.64 -3.52 5.92
C VAL A 63 -10.54 -3.24 7.12
N VAL A 64 -10.06 -3.51 8.33
CA VAL A 64 -10.75 -3.16 9.57
C VAL A 64 -9.80 -2.58 10.61
N SER A 65 -10.30 -1.60 11.37
CA SER A 65 -9.58 -0.99 12.48
C SER A 65 -10.53 -0.51 13.58
N GLU A 66 -9.97 -0.09 14.70
CA GLU A 66 -10.72 0.61 15.74
C GLU A 66 -11.25 1.97 15.23
N THR A 67 -12.35 2.44 15.82
CA THR A 67 -12.87 3.80 15.62
C THR A 67 -12.10 4.82 16.45
N ILE A 68 -11.00 5.34 15.90
CA ILE A 68 -10.27 6.51 16.42
C ILE A 68 -10.07 7.55 15.30
N ALA A 69 -9.77 8.80 15.66
CA ALA A 69 -9.65 9.90 14.70
C ALA A 69 -8.68 9.61 13.54
N THR A 70 -7.55 8.94 13.81
CA THR A 70 -6.58 8.54 12.78
C THR A 70 -7.20 7.58 11.77
N HIS A 71 -7.88 6.54 12.25
CA HIS A 71 -8.53 5.56 11.39
C HIS A 71 -9.77 6.11 10.66
N GLU A 72 -10.45 7.09 11.24
CA GLU A 72 -11.49 7.84 10.52
C GLU A 72 -10.92 8.57 9.31
N TYR A 73 -9.74 9.18 9.44
CA TYR A 73 -9.06 9.83 8.32
C TYR A 73 -8.61 8.80 7.28
N GLU A 74 -8.03 7.67 7.71
CA GLU A 74 -7.65 6.58 6.80
C GLU A 74 -8.85 6.04 6.01
N SER A 75 -9.95 5.74 6.70
CA SER A 75 -11.15 5.16 6.10
C SER A 75 -11.88 6.12 5.18
N LYS A 76 -12.01 7.40 5.55
CA LYS A 76 -12.80 8.39 4.78
C LYS A 76 -11.98 9.09 3.70
N THR A 77 -10.69 9.32 3.94
CA THR A 77 -9.82 10.12 3.06
C THR A 77 -8.81 9.26 2.32
N LEU A 78 -7.94 8.52 3.04
CA LEU A 78 -6.85 7.78 2.38
C LEU A 78 -7.36 6.62 1.52
N ALA A 79 -8.37 5.87 1.99
CA ALA A 79 -9.00 4.81 1.21
C ALA A 79 -9.67 5.34 -0.08
N ALA A 80 -10.30 6.51 0.00
CA ALA A 80 -10.89 7.19 -1.16
C ALA A 80 -9.82 7.66 -2.15
N ALA A 81 -8.73 8.27 -1.65
CA ALA A 81 -7.60 8.69 -2.46
C ALA A 81 -6.92 7.51 -3.16
N PHE A 82 -6.64 6.45 -2.41
CA PHE A 82 -6.04 5.23 -2.95
C PHE A 82 -6.93 4.62 -4.02
N THR A 83 -8.25 4.57 -3.81
CA THR A 83 -9.21 4.06 -4.80
C THR A 83 -9.22 4.90 -6.07
N GLU A 84 -9.27 6.22 -5.95
CA GLU A 84 -9.31 7.13 -7.10
C GLU A 84 -8.01 7.11 -7.92
N LEU A 85 -6.87 7.05 -7.24
CA LEU A 85 -5.55 7.04 -7.87
C LEU A 85 -5.24 5.69 -8.52
N THR A 86 -5.52 4.59 -7.83
CA THR A 86 -5.04 3.26 -8.24
C THR A 86 -6.09 2.43 -8.98
N GLY A 87 -7.38 2.67 -8.71
CA GLY A 87 -8.48 1.81 -9.18
C GLY A 87 -8.69 0.54 -8.34
N ILE A 88 -7.98 0.35 -7.23
CA ILE A 88 -8.24 -0.70 -6.23
C ILE A 88 -9.32 -0.20 -5.27
N LYS A 89 -10.42 -0.95 -5.11
CA LYS A 89 -11.49 -0.54 -4.20
C LYS A 89 -11.15 -0.94 -2.77
N VAL A 90 -11.09 0.04 -1.88
CA VAL A 90 -10.83 -0.20 -0.46
C VAL A 90 -12.12 0.00 0.34
N THR A 91 -12.56 -1.05 1.03
CA THR A 91 -13.58 -0.95 2.08
C THR A 91 -12.86 -0.98 3.43
N HIS A 92 -12.87 0.14 4.16
CA HIS A 92 -12.23 0.24 5.48
C HIS A 92 -13.30 0.40 6.56
N ASP A 93 -13.62 -0.71 7.22
CA ASP A 93 -14.60 -0.76 8.30
C ASP A 93 -14.01 -0.23 9.61
N LEU A 94 -14.80 0.58 10.33
CA LEU A 94 -14.48 1.07 11.67
C LEU A 94 -15.41 0.43 12.69
N ILE A 95 -14.83 -0.23 13.69
CA ILE A 95 -15.57 -0.92 14.77
C ILE A 95 -14.91 -0.63 16.12
N GLY A 96 -15.42 -1.19 17.23
CA GLY A 96 -14.74 -1.10 18.52
C GLY A 96 -13.50 -1.99 18.57
N GLU A 97 -12.45 -1.60 19.32
CA GLU A 97 -11.20 -2.37 19.45
C GLU A 97 -11.44 -3.85 19.82
N GLY A 98 -12.32 -4.09 20.80
CA GLY A 98 -12.69 -5.45 21.21
C GLY A 98 -13.24 -6.30 20.06
N ASP A 99 -14.04 -5.70 19.17
CA ASP A 99 -14.59 -6.38 18.00
C ASP A 99 -13.51 -6.63 16.93
N VAL A 100 -12.52 -5.74 16.80
CA VAL A 100 -11.34 -5.96 15.92
C VAL A 100 -10.59 -7.21 16.38
N VAL A 101 -10.30 -7.29 17.68
CA VAL A 101 -9.57 -8.42 18.27
C VAL A 101 -10.38 -9.72 18.15
N GLU A 102 -11.69 -9.69 18.40
CA GLU A 102 -12.56 -10.86 18.25
C GLU A 102 -12.57 -11.38 16.79
N LYS A 103 -12.72 -10.49 15.81
CA LYS A 103 -12.71 -10.85 14.38
C LYS A 103 -11.35 -11.40 13.95
N LEU A 104 -10.26 -10.76 14.36
CA LEU A 104 -8.90 -11.24 14.11
C LEU A 104 -8.73 -12.66 14.66
N GLN A 105 -9.06 -12.89 15.94
CA GLN A 105 -8.96 -14.22 16.55
C GLN A 105 -9.86 -15.25 15.85
N THR A 106 -11.05 -14.86 15.42
CA THR A 106 -11.96 -15.74 14.68
C THR A 106 -11.36 -16.16 13.34
N GLN A 107 -10.81 -15.22 12.56
CA GLN A 107 -10.09 -15.52 11.31
C GLN A 107 -8.86 -16.40 11.56
N MET A 108 -8.08 -16.11 12.60
CA MET A 108 -6.91 -16.91 12.97
C MET A 108 -7.24 -18.36 13.34
N GLN A 109 -8.34 -18.58 14.06
CA GLN A 109 -8.76 -19.91 14.54
C GLN A 109 -9.51 -20.71 13.46
N SER A 110 -10.35 -20.04 12.67
CA SER A 110 -11.13 -20.69 11.61
C SER A 110 -10.32 -20.93 10.33
N GLY A 111 -9.34 -20.07 10.05
CA GLY A 111 -8.63 -20.03 8.77
C GLY A 111 -9.45 -19.37 7.64
N GLU A 112 -10.66 -18.90 7.92
CA GLU A 112 -11.53 -18.23 6.94
C GLU A 112 -11.18 -16.74 6.84
N ASN A 113 -11.09 -16.21 5.62
CA ASN A 113 -10.79 -14.80 5.40
C ASN A 113 -12.03 -13.94 5.69
N ILE A 114 -11.97 -13.12 6.73
CA ILE A 114 -13.01 -12.15 7.11
C ILE A 114 -12.62 -10.74 6.60
N TYR A 115 -11.33 -10.38 6.75
CA TYR A 115 -10.72 -9.15 6.24
C TYR A 115 -9.33 -9.45 5.68
N ASP A 116 -8.96 -8.74 4.62
CA ASP A 116 -7.66 -8.87 3.96
C ASP A 116 -6.53 -8.20 4.75
N ALA A 117 -6.87 -7.17 5.55
CA ALA A 117 -5.94 -6.53 6.47
C ALA A 117 -6.64 -6.07 7.76
N TYR A 118 -5.87 -6.07 8.84
CA TYR A 118 -6.28 -5.60 10.16
C TYR A 118 -5.29 -4.52 10.62
N ILE A 119 -5.81 -3.46 11.24
CA ILE A 119 -5.01 -2.52 12.02
C ILE A 119 -5.35 -2.74 13.49
N ASN A 120 -4.37 -3.21 14.27
CA ASN A 120 -4.52 -3.50 15.69
C ASN A 120 -3.27 -3.04 16.45
N ASP A 121 -3.40 -2.88 17.76
CA ASP A 121 -2.34 -2.33 18.59
C ASP A 121 -1.09 -3.22 18.62
N SER A 122 0.06 -2.55 18.71
CA SER A 122 1.38 -3.19 18.63
C SER A 122 1.64 -4.21 19.75
N ASP A 123 0.94 -4.14 20.89
CA ASP A 123 1.11 -5.08 22.00
C ASP A 123 0.64 -6.51 21.65
N LEU A 124 -0.17 -6.66 20.59
CA LEU A 124 -0.50 -7.97 20.01
C LEU A 124 0.67 -8.63 19.26
N ILE A 125 1.83 -8.00 19.14
CA ILE A 125 2.99 -8.59 18.42
C ILE A 125 3.35 -9.98 18.95
N GLY A 126 3.23 -10.21 20.26
CA GLY A 126 3.48 -11.54 20.85
C GLY A 126 2.52 -12.62 20.37
N THR A 127 1.29 -12.25 20.02
CA THR A 127 0.29 -13.12 19.38
C THR A 127 0.70 -13.41 17.95
N HIS A 128 0.97 -12.36 17.16
CA HIS A 128 1.35 -12.49 15.75
C HIS A 128 2.61 -13.34 15.56
N TRP A 129 3.63 -13.15 16.41
CA TRP A 129 4.83 -13.98 16.43
C TRP A 129 4.54 -15.44 16.78
N ARG A 130 3.65 -15.72 17.75
CA ARG A 130 3.40 -17.11 18.17
C ARG A 130 2.61 -17.90 17.14
N TYR A 131 1.65 -17.26 16.48
CA TYR A 131 0.76 -17.94 15.53
C TYR A 131 1.26 -17.91 14.09
N GLN A 132 2.21 -17.03 13.75
CA GLN A 132 2.83 -16.95 12.41
C GLN A 132 1.79 -16.75 11.30
N GLN A 133 0.73 -15.99 11.59
CA GLN A 133 -0.37 -15.70 10.65
C GLN A 133 -0.36 -14.25 10.15
N ALA A 134 0.53 -13.40 10.68
CA ALA A 134 0.87 -12.11 10.10
C ALA A 134 1.99 -12.26 9.05
N ARG A 135 2.04 -11.37 8.06
CA ARG A 135 3.17 -11.28 7.12
C ARG A 135 4.33 -10.58 7.81
N ASN A 136 5.51 -11.19 7.78
CA ASN A 136 6.76 -10.54 8.16
C ASN A 136 7.11 -9.48 7.10
N LEU A 137 7.25 -8.22 7.51
CA LEU A 137 7.47 -7.11 6.58
C LEU A 137 8.85 -7.21 5.91
N THR A 138 9.87 -7.63 6.64
CA THR A 138 11.25 -7.80 6.14
C THR A 138 11.32 -8.81 4.98
N ASP A 139 10.72 -9.98 5.17
CA ASP A 139 10.65 -11.04 4.15
C ASP A 139 9.68 -10.67 3.02
N PHE A 140 8.60 -9.95 3.33
CA PHE A 140 7.66 -9.47 2.32
C PHE A 140 8.33 -8.49 1.34
N MET A 141 8.99 -7.45 1.86
CA MET A 141 9.65 -6.43 1.04
C MET A 141 10.81 -6.98 0.21
N SER A 142 11.57 -7.95 0.75
CA SER A 142 12.67 -8.59 0.02
C SER A 142 12.20 -9.68 -0.95
N GLY A 143 11.01 -10.24 -0.72
CA GLY A 143 10.43 -11.35 -1.47
C GLY A 143 9.24 -10.94 -2.33
N VAL A 144 8.07 -11.49 -2.00
CA VAL A 144 6.85 -11.40 -2.84
C VAL A 144 6.27 -9.98 -2.96
N GLY A 145 6.57 -9.12 -2.00
CA GLY A 145 6.13 -7.73 -1.97
C GLY A 145 7.10 -6.75 -2.61
N LYS A 146 8.23 -7.22 -3.15
CA LYS A 146 9.31 -6.36 -3.65
C LYS A 146 8.83 -5.36 -4.71
N ASP A 147 8.02 -5.80 -5.67
CA ASP A 147 7.55 -4.95 -6.77
C ASP A 147 6.51 -3.91 -6.31
N VAL A 148 5.96 -4.09 -5.10
CA VAL A 148 4.97 -3.20 -4.47
C VAL A 148 5.50 -2.56 -3.19
N THR A 149 6.81 -2.62 -2.94
CA THR A 149 7.46 -1.93 -1.81
C THR A 149 7.89 -0.55 -2.28
N ASN A 150 7.36 0.50 -1.64
CA ASN A 150 7.68 1.88 -1.99
C ASN A 150 9.20 2.12 -1.84
N PRO A 151 9.92 2.52 -2.90
CA PRO A 151 11.35 2.80 -2.80
C PRO A 151 11.68 4.00 -1.89
N GLY A 152 10.69 4.85 -1.58
CA GLY A 152 10.80 5.93 -0.59
C GLY A 152 10.45 5.52 0.85
N LEU A 153 10.05 4.27 1.10
CA LEU A 153 9.77 3.78 2.46
C LEU A 153 11.06 3.73 3.28
N ASP A 154 11.15 4.57 4.31
CA ASP A 154 12.20 4.51 5.31
C ASP A 154 11.63 3.94 6.62
N LEU A 155 12.18 2.80 7.06
CA LEU A 155 11.73 2.17 8.31
C LEU A 155 12.20 2.94 9.54
N ASP A 156 13.23 3.79 9.41
CA ASP A 156 13.74 4.61 10.52
C ASP A 156 12.79 5.77 10.85
N ASP A 157 11.84 6.10 9.96
CA ASP A 157 10.78 7.08 10.21
C ASP A 157 9.69 6.56 11.17
N PHE A 158 9.66 5.25 11.45
CA PHE A 158 8.65 4.63 12.29
C PHE A 158 9.08 4.58 13.76
N ILE A 159 8.16 4.94 14.65
CA ILE A 159 8.35 4.82 16.10
C ILE A 159 8.00 3.40 16.54
N GLY A 160 8.87 2.81 17.37
CA GLY A 160 8.56 1.54 18.03
C GLY A 160 8.87 0.28 17.21
N THR A 161 9.60 0.38 16.10
CA THR A 161 10.03 -0.78 15.29
C THR A 161 10.76 -1.83 16.13
N SER A 162 11.58 -1.42 17.10
CA SER A 162 12.26 -2.34 18.01
C SER A 162 11.30 -3.16 18.89
N PHE A 163 10.13 -2.60 19.22
CA PHE A 163 9.10 -3.29 20.02
C PHE A 163 8.34 -4.32 19.18
N THR A 164 8.15 -4.04 17.89
CA THR A 164 7.45 -4.93 16.96
C THR A 164 8.37 -5.88 16.19
N THR A 165 9.69 -5.80 16.39
CA THR A 165 10.66 -6.71 15.78
C THR A 165 10.64 -8.08 16.48
N GLY A 166 10.53 -9.15 15.70
CA GLY A 166 10.55 -10.52 16.19
C GLY A 166 11.88 -10.95 16.82
N PRO A 167 11.90 -12.03 17.62
CA PRO A 167 13.12 -12.62 18.18
C PRO A 167 14.16 -13.07 17.13
N ASP A 168 13.75 -13.24 15.88
CA ASP A 168 14.62 -13.52 14.73
C ASP A 168 15.25 -12.26 14.11
N GLY A 169 14.96 -11.08 14.66
CA GLY A 169 15.47 -9.80 14.20
C GLY A 169 14.72 -9.22 13.00
N LYS A 170 13.56 -9.77 12.64
CA LYS A 170 12.77 -9.30 11.51
C LYS A 170 11.53 -8.53 11.97
N LEU A 171 11.26 -7.41 11.31
CA LEU A 171 9.98 -6.69 11.37
C LEU A 171 8.93 -7.43 10.55
#